data_AF-A0A0F2JB86-F1
#
_entry.id   AF-A0A0F2JB86-F1
#
_cell.length_a   1.000
_cell.length_b   1.000
_cell.length_c   1.000
_cell.angle_alpha   90.00
_cell.angle_beta   90.00
_cell.angle_gamma   90.00
#
_symmetry.space_group_name_H-M   'P 1'
#
loop_
_entity.id
_entity.type
_entity.pdbx_description
1 polymer ?
#
loop_
_entity_poly.entity_id
_entity_poly.type
_entity_poly.pdbx_seq_one_letter_code
_entity_poly.pdbx_strand_id
1 'polypeptide(L)'
;MGQQNWKIGVADHTVLPVDDHSADIVVAGWSICYVAQSGVENWKNNVLKIMAEVKRVLRAGGTFVILETLGTGYEEPDPPSFLEGYYQMLRNYGFSHSWIRTDYQFDTVEEAEELSRFFFGDELAEHIVNQRLTIVPECTGIWWLGY
;
A
#
# COMPACT_ATOMS: atom_id res chain seq x y z
N MET A 1 7.47 -30.17 4.83
CA MET A 1 7.46 -29.72 3.42
C MET A 1 8.03 -28.32 3.40
N GLY A 2 9.22 -28.12 2.82
CA GLY A 2 9.87 -26.81 2.77
C GLY A 2 9.62 -26.17 1.41
N GLN A 3 9.09 -24.95 1.40
CA GLN A 3 8.96 -24.17 0.17
C GLN A 3 10.37 -23.82 -0.34
N GLN A 4 10.69 -24.15 -1.59
CA GLN A 4 11.90 -23.71 -2.31
C GLN A 4 11.50 -22.54 -3.25
N ASN A 5 12.47 -21.81 -3.81
CA ASN A 5 12.27 -20.69 -4.75
C ASN A 5 11.73 -19.38 -4.15
N TRP A 6 11.98 -19.11 -2.87
CA TRP A 6 11.76 -17.80 -2.28
C TRP A 6 13.01 -17.33 -1.53
N LYS A 7 13.15 -16.01 -1.40
CA LYS A 7 14.17 -15.35 -0.60
C LYS A 7 13.50 -14.21 0.16
N ILE A 8 14.01 -13.93 1.36
CA ILE A 8 13.64 -12.75 2.14
C ILE A 8 14.89 -11.93 2.39
N GLY A 9 14.72 -10.61 2.45
CA GLY A 9 15.79 -9.66 2.75
C GLY A 9 15.21 -8.45 3.46
N VAL A 10 16.06 -7.77 4.22
CA VAL A 10 15.75 -6.48 4.84
C VAL A 10 16.37 -5.40 3.97
N ALA A 11 15.56 -4.42 3.57
CA ALA A 11 15.98 -3.36 2.67
C ALA A 11 15.12 -2.10 2.84
N ASP A 12 15.69 -0.97 2.45
CA ASP A 12 14.95 0.27 2.22
C ASP A 12 14.38 0.24 0.79
N HIS A 13 13.16 0.76 0.57
CA HIS A 13 12.53 0.80 -0.76
C HIS A 13 13.36 1.58 -1.80
N THR A 14 14.29 2.43 -1.37
CA THR A 14 15.18 3.20 -2.25
C THR A 14 16.45 2.45 -2.65
N VAL A 15 16.77 1.32 -2.01
CA VAL A 15 17.96 0.48 -2.30
C VAL A 15 17.65 -1.00 -2.01
N LEU A 16 17.14 -1.70 -3.00
CA LEU A 16 16.78 -3.12 -2.95
C LEU A 16 18.01 -4.03 -3.20
N PRO A 17 18.24 -5.08 -2.39
CA PRO A 17 19.40 -5.96 -2.47
C PRO A 17 19.21 -7.05 -3.53
N VAL A 18 18.82 -6.64 -4.73
CA VAL A 18 18.62 -7.50 -5.90
C VAL A 18 19.30 -6.90 -7.12
N ASP A 19 19.68 -7.75 -8.07
CA ASP A 19 20.39 -7.33 -9.27
C ASP A 19 19.53 -6.43 -10.16
N ASP A 20 20.19 -5.64 -11.00
CA ASP A 20 19.53 -4.88 -12.07
C ASP A 20 18.79 -5.85 -13.01
N HIS A 21 17.63 -5.44 -13.52
CA HIS A 21 16.85 -6.21 -14.49
C HIS A 21 16.61 -7.67 -14.07
N SER A 22 16.29 -7.88 -12.79
CA SER A 22 16.14 -9.20 -12.18
C SER A 22 14.69 -9.61 -11.93
N ALA A 23 13.73 -8.68 -12.07
CA ALA A 23 12.31 -8.96 -11.85
C ALA A 23 11.45 -8.58 -13.07
N ASP A 24 10.43 -9.39 -13.34
CA ASP A 24 9.39 -9.07 -14.33
C ASP A 24 8.28 -8.22 -13.70
N ILE A 25 8.04 -8.41 -12.40
CA ILE A 25 7.04 -7.69 -11.63
C ILE A 25 7.65 -7.28 -10.29
N VAL A 26 7.41 -6.03 -9.90
CA VAL A 26 7.61 -5.55 -8.53
C VAL A 26 6.25 -5.20 -7.95
N VAL A 27 5.96 -5.68 -6.74
CA VAL A 27 4.71 -5.38 -6.03
C VAL A 27 5.04 -4.72 -4.70
N ALA A 28 4.46 -3.57 -4.43
CA ALA A 28 4.51 -2.89 -3.13
C ALA A 28 3.11 -2.78 -2.56
N GLY A 29 2.81 -3.50 -1.48
CA GLY A 29 1.51 -3.43 -0.81
C GLY A 29 1.60 -2.73 0.54
N TRP A 30 0.80 -1.68 0.73
CA TRP A 30 0.68 -0.88 1.95
C TRP A 30 2.04 -0.57 2.59
N SER A 31 2.98 -0.09 1.77
CA SER A 31 4.37 0.05 2.22
C SER A 31 5.01 1.37 1.81
N ILE A 32 4.66 1.92 0.65
CA ILE A 32 5.25 3.18 0.17
C ILE A 32 4.56 4.37 0.84
N CYS A 33 3.26 4.26 1.15
CA CYS A 33 2.51 5.29 1.87
C CYS A 33 3.22 5.79 3.15
N TYR A 34 3.90 4.91 3.88
CA TYR A 34 4.61 5.27 5.11
C TYR A 34 5.79 6.22 4.91
N VAL A 35 6.37 6.28 3.71
CA VAL A 35 7.47 7.20 3.37
C VAL A 35 7.07 8.27 2.34
N ALA A 36 5.87 8.13 1.76
CA ALA A 36 5.32 8.99 0.74
C ALA A 36 4.20 9.92 1.23
N GLN A 37 3.68 9.72 2.45
CA GLN A 37 2.64 10.59 3.01
C GLN A 37 3.14 12.00 3.35
N SER A 38 2.26 13.00 3.25
CA SER A 38 2.62 14.41 3.31
C SER A 38 3.23 14.88 4.63
N GLY A 39 3.04 14.15 5.72
CA GLY A 39 3.67 14.39 7.02
C GLY A 39 5.12 13.93 7.12
N VAL A 40 5.63 13.17 6.15
CA VAL A 40 7.04 12.73 6.11
C VAL A 40 7.90 13.79 5.44
N GLU A 41 9.02 14.13 6.07
CA GLU A 41 9.99 15.06 5.49
C GLU A 41 10.52 14.52 4.17
N ASN A 42 10.61 15.37 3.15
CA ASN A 42 11.11 15.02 1.82
C ASN A 42 10.36 13.85 1.15
N TRP A 43 9.11 13.58 1.51
CA TRP A 43 8.31 12.47 0.99
C TRP A 43 8.31 12.38 -0.55
N LYS A 44 8.25 13.51 -1.25
CA LYS A 44 8.32 13.55 -2.73
C LYS A 44 9.62 12.92 -3.24
N ASN A 45 10.75 13.26 -2.63
CA ASN A 45 12.06 12.74 -3.00
C ASN A 45 12.17 11.24 -2.70
N ASN A 46 11.51 10.76 -1.63
CA ASN A 46 11.42 9.32 -1.34
C ASN A 46 10.71 8.61 -2.50
N VAL A 47 9.56 9.13 -2.95
CA VAL A 47 8.86 8.58 -4.12
C VAL A 47 9.74 8.58 -5.36
N LEU A 48 10.46 9.67 -5.66
CA LEU A 48 11.37 9.73 -6.82
C LEU A 48 12.45 8.63 -6.75
N LYS A 49 13.06 8.42 -5.58
CA LYS A 49 14.09 7.39 -5.37
C LYS A 49 13.53 5.98 -5.51
N ILE A 50 12.36 5.71 -4.94
CA ILE A 50 11.68 4.41 -5.06
C ILE A 50 11.38 4.12 -6.53
N MET A 51 10.86 5.10 -7.28
CA MET A 51 10.59 4.94 -8.70
C MET A 51 11.86 4.66 -9.53
N ALA A 52 12.98 5.29 -9.19
CA ALA A 52 14.27 5.02 -9.83
C ALA A 52 14.78 3.62 -9.49
N GLU A 53 14.64 3.20 -8.24
CA GLU A 53 15.10 1.89 -7.78
C GLU A 53 14.27 0.74 -8.37
N VAL A 54 12.95 0.89 -8.42
CA VAL A 54 12.08 -0.09 -9.07
C VAL A 54 12.42 -0.19 -10.57
N LYS A 55 12.70 0.93 -11.23
CA LYS A 55 13.14 0.91 -12.64
C LYS A 55 14.48 0.19 -12.83
N ARG A 56 15.43 0.29 -11.90
CA ARG A 56 16.69 -0.45 -11.93
C ARG A 56 16.44 -1.96 -11.86
N VAL A 57 15.55 -2.38 -10.96
CA VAL A 57 15.26 -3.80 -10.71
C VAL A 57 14.44 -4.45 -11.83
N LEU A 58 13.51 -3.73 -12.44
CA LEU A 58 12.64 -4.27 -13.48
C LEU A 58 13.39 -4.56 -14.79
N ARG A 59 13.06 -5.70 -15.41
CA ARG A 59 13.42 -5.99 -16.81
C ARG A 59 12.68 -5.06 -17.77
N ALA A 60 13.18 -4.95 -19.00
CA ALA A 60 12.44 -4.29 -20.08
C ALA A 60 11.09 -5.00 -20.30
N GLY A 61 9.99 -4.25 -20.36
CA GLY A 61 8.62 -4.79 -20.39
C GLY A 61 8.08 -5.17 -19.00
N GLY A 62 8.83 -4.94 -17.93
CA GLY A 62 8.43 -5.25 -16.56
C GLY A 62 7.33 -4.31 -16.06
N THR A 63 6.61 -4.73 -15.02
CA THR A 63 5.49 -3.97 -14.45
C THR A 63 5.71 -3.68 -12.97
N PHE A 64 5.50 -2.43 -12.57
CA PHE A 64 5.39 -2.05 -11.18
C PHE A 64 3.92 -1.99 -10.76
N VAL A 65 3.56 -2.70 -9.70
CA VAL A 65 2.22 -2.69 -9.09
C VAL A 65 2.31 -2.14 -7.66
N ILE A 66 1.44 -1.20 -7.33
CA ILE A 66 1.32 -0.60 -6.01
C ILE A 66 -0.10 -0.87 -5.49
N LEU A 67 -0.21 -1.34 -4.25
CA LEU A 67 -1.46 -1.46 -3.50
C LEU A 67 -1.39 -0.52 -2.30
N GLU A 68 -2.37 0.36 -2.15
CA GLU A 68 -2.46 1.31 -1.03
C GLU A 68 -3.91 1.53 -0.63
N THR A 69 -4.13 2.01 0.60
CA THR A 69 -5.48 2.28 1.11
C THR A 69 -6.13 3.46 0.38
N LEU A 70 -7.36 3.25 -0.08
CA LEU A 70 -8.28 4.29 -0.52
C LEU A 70 -9.38 4.55 0.52
N GLY A 71 -9.21 4.09 1.76
CA GLY A 71 -10.15 4.34 2.85
C GLY A 71 -10.42 3.08 3.67
N THR A 72 -9.96 3.08 4.92
CA THR A 72 -10.33 2.08 5.93
C THR A 72 -11.56 2.56 6.69
N GLY A 73 -12.55 1.70 6.82
CA GLY A 73 -13.87 2.02 7.38
C GLY A 73 -14.86 2.58 6.35
N TYR A 74 -14.48 2.64 5.07
CA TYR A 74 -15.31 3.20 3.99
C TYR A 74 -15.66 2.16 2.94
N GLU A 75 -16.93 2.18 2.52
CA GLU A 75 -17.45 1.27 1.50
C GLU A 75 -17.15 1.69 0.06
N GLU A 76 -16.85 2.98 -0.12
CA GLU A 76 -16.44 3.62 -1.37
C GLU A 76 -15.13 4.39 -1.12
N PRO A 77 -14.29 4.61 -2.14
CA PRO A 77 -13.02 5.31 -1.97
C PRO A 77 -13.15 6.69 -1.29
N ASP A 78 -12.54 6.81 -0.11
CA ASP A 78 -12.33 8.04 0.65
C ASP A 78 -10.87 8.07 1.14
N PRO A 79 -9.90 8.39 0.25
CA PRO A 79 -8.49 8.29 0.57
C PRO A 79 -8.10 9.29 1.68
N PRO A 80 -7.22 8.89 2.62
CA PRO A 80 -6.72 9.82 3.62
C PRO A 80 -6.03 11.03 2.97
N SER A 81 -6.37 12.24 3.44
CA SER A 81 -5.88 13.50 2.84
C SER A 81 -4.35 13.59 2.78
N PHE A 82 -3.65 12.97 3.73
CA PHE A 82 -2.19 12.91 3.75
C PHE A 82 -1.57 12.05 2.63
N LEU A 83 -2.35 11.24 1.92
CA LEU A 83 -1.91 10.43 0.76
C LEU A 83 -2.28 11.06 -0.59
N GLU A 84 -3.13 12.09 -0.62
CA GLU A 84 -3.57 12.71 -1.89
C GLU A 84 -2.39 13.20 -2.74
N GLY A 85 -1.39 13.81 -2.10
CA GLY A 85 -0.18 14.27 -2.77
C GLY A 85 0.60 13.13 -3.42
N TYR A 86 0.71 12.00 -2.73
CA TYR A 86 1.35 10.79 -3.24
C TYR A 86 0.57 10.22 -4.43
N TYR A 87 -0.75 10.10 -4.33
CA TYR A 87 -1.60 9.62 -5.42
C TYR A 87 -1.56 10.54 -6.65
N GLN A 88 -1.44 11.85 -6.44
CA GLN A 88 -1.22 12.78 -7.55
C GLN A 88 0.13 12.55 -8.23
N MET A 89 1.20 12.22 -7.48
CA MET A 89 2.47 11.85 -8.10
C MET A 89 2.34 10.57 -8.93
N LEU A 90 1.66 9.54 -8.42
CA LEU A 90 1.41 8.31 -9.19
C LEU A 90 0.68 8.61 -10.51
N ARG A 91 -0.36 9.46 -10.49
CA ARG A 91 -1.02 9.92 -11.72
C ARG A 91 -0.06 10.63 -12.66
N ASN A 92 0.78 11.53 -12.15
CA ASN A 92 1.75 12.28 -12.97
C ASN A 92 2.83 11.37 -13.58
N TYR A 93 3.17 10.26 -12.92
CA TYR A 93 4.04 9.21 -13.46
C TYR A 93 3.39 8.39 -14.58
N GLY A 94 2.09 8.54 -14.81
CA GLY A 94 1.35 7.80 -15.84
C GLY A 94 0.86 6.43 -15.38
N PHE A 95 0.76 6.19 -14.07
CA PHE A 95 0.14 4.95 -13.58
C PHE A 95 -1.30 4.86 -14.04
N SER A 96 -1.67 3.68 -14.53
CA SER A 96 -3.08 3.29 -14.60
C SER A 96 -3.57 2.93 -13.20
N HIS A 97 -4.87 3.07 -12.95
CA HIS A 97 -5.45 2.91 -11.63
C HIS A 97 -6.83 2.26 -11.68
N SER A 98 -7.10 1.38 -10.71
CA SER A 98 -8.41 0.84 -10.37
C SER A 98 -8.48 0.60 -8.86
N TRP A 99 -9.61 0.13 -8.34
CA TRP A 99 -9.75 -0.20 -6.93
C TRP A 99 -10.69 -1.39 -6.73
N ILE A 100 -10.56 -2.05 -5.58
CA ILE A 100 -11.39 -3.17 -5.17
C ILE A 100 -11.71 -3.06 -3.67
N ARG A 101 -12.77 -3.76 -3.22
CA ARG A 101 -13.03 -3.97 -1.81
C ARG A 101 -12.10 -5.05 -1.25
N THR A 102 -11.52 -4.79 -0.09
CA THR A 102 -10.63 -5.72 0.63
C THR A 102 -10.96 -5.71 2.12
N ASP A 103 -12.24 -5.84 2.42
CA ASP A 103 -12.77 -5.76 3.79
C ASP A 103 -12.06 -6.73 4.73
N TYR A 104 -11.77 -6.26 5.94
CA TYR A 104 -11.21 -7.08 7.00
C TYR A 104 -12.35 -7.85 7.66
N GLN A 105 -12.18 -9.16 7.80
CA GLN A 105 -13.12 -10.03 8.49
C GLN A 105 -12.50 -10.52 9.80
N PHE A 106 -13.22 -10.32 10.90
CA PHE A 106 -12.83 -10.73 12.24
C PHE A 106 -13.83 -11.75 12.80
N ASP A 107 -13.39 -12.54 13.78
CA ASP A 107 -14.25 -13.54 14.42
C ASP A 107 -15.25 -12.87 15.38
N THR A 108 -14.84 -11.79 16.06
CA THR A 108 -15.68 -11.04 17.01
C THR A 108 -15.53 -9.53 16.87
N VAL A 109 -16.49 -8.80 17.46
CA VAL A 109 -16.44 -7.33 17.51
C VAL A 109 -15.28 -6.86 18.39
N GLU A 110 -14.98 -7.60 19.45
CA GLU A 110 -13.87 -7.32 20.36
C GLU A 110 -12.52 -7.45 19.66
N GLU A 111 -12.33 -8.49 18.83
CA GLU A 111 -11.12 -8.65 18.02
C GLU A 111 -11.02 -7.53 16.96
N ALA A 112 -12.13 -7.22 16.28
CA ALA A 112 -12.19 -6.14 15.31
C ALA A 112 -11.81 -4.79 15.95
N GLU A 113 -12.31 -4.50 17.14
CA GLU A 113 -12.01 -3.29 17.91
C GLU A 113 -10.55 -3.22 18.32
N GLU A 114 -10.01 -4.27 18.95
CA GLU A 114 -8.63 -4.30 19.46
C GLU A 114 -7.62 -4.09 18.32
N LEU A 115 -7.73 -4.87 17.25
CA LEU A 115 -6.79 -4.80 16.13
C LEU A 115 -6.96 -3.51 15.32
N SER A 116 -8.19 -3.08 15.07
CA SER A 116 -8.41 -1.84 14.32
C SER A 116 -7.99 -0.61 15.10
N ARG A 117 -8.15 -0.58 16.43
CA ARG A 117 -7.64 0.51 17.27
C ARG A 117 -6.13 0.62 17.17
N PHE A 118 -5.44 -0.52 17.26
CA PHE A 118 -3.99 -0.56 17.18
C PHE A 118 -3.44 -0.02 15.84
N PHE A 119 -4.05 -0.41 14.72
CA PHE A 119 -3.58 -0.04 13.39
C PHE A 119 -4.11 1.31 12.87
N PHE A 120 -5.37 1.63 13.14
CA PHE A 120 -6.10 2.72 12.49
C PHE A 120 -6.59 3.81 13.47
N GLY A 121 -6.47 3.58 14.78
CA GLY A 121 -6.77 4.57 15.82
C GLY A 121 -8.20 4.50 16.37
N ASP A 122 -8.48 5.40 17.32
CA ASP A 122 -9.66 5.33 18.17
C ASP A 122 -10.98 5.57 17.42
N GLU A 123 -10.99 6.44 16.42
CA GLU A 123 -12.20 6.82 15.69
C GLU A 123 -12.85 5.61 14.99
N LEU A 124 -12.05 4.83 14.24
CA LEU A 124 -12.55 3.63 13.59
C LEU A 124 -12.97 2.56 14.61
N ALA A 125 -12.19 2.40 15.67
CA ALA A 125 -12.49 1.42 16.73
C ALA A 125 -13.82 1.74 17.43
N GLU A 126 -14.09 3.01 17.74
CA GLU A 126 -15.38 3.45 18.30
C GLU A 126 -16.52 3.19 17.32
N HIS A 127 -16.32 3.44 16.02
CA HIS A 127 -17.31 3.12 15.00
C HIS A 127 -17.64 1.62 14.97
N ILE A 128 -16.63 0.76 15.00
CA ILE A 128 -16.76 -0.72 15.03
C ILE A 128 -17.60 -1.17 16.22
N VAL A 129 -17.33 -0.66 17.43
CA VAL A 129 -18.09 -1.01 18.64
C VAL A 129 -19.53 -0.54 18.54
N ASN A 130 -19.74 0.72 18.13
CA ASN A 130 -21.07 1.32 18.05
C ASN A 130 -21.97 0.59 17.05
N GLN A 131 -21.41 0.14 15.92
CA GLN A 131 -22.12 -0.57 14.87
C GLN A 131 -22.04 -2.10 15.00
N ARG A 132 -21.29 -2.61 15.99
CA ARG A 132 -21.04 -4.04 16.22
C ARG A 132 -20.50 -4.75 14.97
N LEU A 133 -19.52 -4.13 14.29
CA LEU A 133 -18.96 -4.66 13.06
C LEU A 133 -18.02 -5.83 13.32
N THR A 134 -18.18 -6.91 12.56
CA THR A 134 -17.17 -7.97 12.38
C THR A 134 -16.55 -7.95 10.98
N ILE A 135 -17.11 -7.14 10.08
CA ILE A 135 -16.57 -6.83 8.76
C ILE A 135 -16.27 -5.33 8.75
N VAL A 136 -15.00 -4.98 8.65
CA VAL A 136 -14.54 -3.59 8.58
C VAL A 136 -14.26 -3.26 7.12
N PRO A 137 -15.01 -2.31 6.51
CA PRO A 137 -14.82 -1.95 5.11
C PRO A 137 -13.40 -1.48 4.81
N GLU A 138 -12.86 -1.85 3.65
CA GLU A 138 -11.61 -1.30 3.12
C GLU A 138 -11.73 -1.17 1.61
N CYS A 139 -11.38 0.01 1.11
CA CYS A 139 -11.13 0.22 -0.31
C CYS A 139 -9.63 0.17 -0.57
N THR A 140 -9.17 -0.75 -1.42
CA THR A 140 -7.77 -0.82 -1.85
C THR A 140 -7.61 -0.30 -3.26
N GLY A 141 -6.76 0.71 -3.41
CA GLY A 141 -6.33 1.18 -4.72
C GLY A 141 -5.25 0.28 -5.30
N ILE A 142 -5.30 0.10 -6.61
CA ILE A 142 -4.35 -0.67 -7.40
C ILE A 142 -3.81 0.26 -8.48
N TRP A 143 -2.52 0.54 -8.44
CA TRP A 143 -1.83 1.30 -9.48
C TRP A 143 -0.84 0.41 -10.21
N TRP A 144 -0.78 0.50 -11.53
CA TRP A 144 0.26 -0.18 -12.31
C TRP A 144 0.90 0.69 -13.39
N LEU A 145 2.20 0.48 -13.60
CA LEU A 145 3.01 1.14 -14.62
C LEU A 145 3.91 0.10 -15.31
N GLY A 146 3.79 0.00 -16.64
CA GLY A 146 4.69 -0.80 -17.47
C GLY A 146 5.91 0.02 -17.92
N TYR A 147 7.08 -0.61 -17.95
CA TYR A 147 8.37 0.00 -18.35
C TYR A 147 8.91 -0.52 -19.67
#